data_AF-A0A923PEQ8-F1
#
_entry.id   AF-A0A923PEQ8-F1
#
_cell.length_a   1.000
_cell.length_b   1.000
_cell.length_c   1.000
_cell.angle_alpha   90.00
_cell.angle_beta   90.00
_cell.angle_gamma   90.00
#
_symmetry.space_group_name_H-M   'P 1'
#
loop_
_entity.id
_entity.type
_entity.pdbx_description
1 polymer ?
#
loop_
_entity_poly.entity_id
_entity_poly.type
_entity_poly.pdbx_seq_one_letter_code
_entity_poly.pdbx_strand_id
1 'polypeptide(L)'
;MYAFLNKYGQALAFGIGVLVTLIFLLGIFTAPAAEMEATSLDGSPPEKYVTTAFDFGIMISVILTVLAFIVAGIFGAAQFASNPKGALKGLLGLAALVVIALIAYSTVNGDIAQESPEIINSINKFKTDQETDFGSGTLKFVSGSILTSLVLIGLAVLTLVGFGVRSIFK
;
A
#
# COMPACT_ATOMS: atom_id res chain seq x y z
N MET A 1 25.19 -3.64 -17.95
CA MET A 1 24.04 -3.25 -17.09
C MET A 1 23.13 -4.43 -16.76
N TYR A 2 22.67 -5.21 -17.75
CA TYR A 2 21.81 -6.38 -17.52
C TYR A 2 22.43 -7.44 -16.58
N ALA A 3 23.71 -7.79 -16.77
CA ALA A 3 24.39 -8.78 -15.92
C ALA A 3 24.59 -8.30 -14.46
N PHE A 4 24.77 -6.99 -14.25
CA PHE A 4 24.91 -6.41 -12.91
C PHE A 4 23.57 -6.45 -12.16
N LEU A 5 22.48 -6.00 -12.79
CA LEU A 5 21.14 -6.07 -12.21
C LEU A 5 20.68 -7.53 -12.01
N ASN A 6 21.05 -8.44 -12.91
CA ASN A 6 20.69 -9.85 -12.75
C ASN A 6 21.45 -10.52 -11.59
N LYS A 7 22.69 -10.08 -11.32
CA LYS A 7 23.53 -10.65 -10.24
C LYS A 7 23.31 -9.97 -8.88
N TYR A 8 23.08 -8.67 -8.86
CA TYR A 8 23.01 -7.85 -7.65
C TYR A 8 21.65 -7.17 -7.45
N GLY A 9 20.67 -7.40 -8.33
CA GLY A 9 19.38 -6.71 -8.28
C GLY A 9 18.65 -6.91 -6.95
N GLN A 10 18.69 -8.12 -6.39
CA GLN A 10 18.08 -8.40 -5.08
C GLN A 10 18.79 -7.67 -3.94
N ALA A 11 20.13 -7.65 -3.94
CA ALA A 11 20.91 -6.93 -2.93
C ALA A 11 20.69 -5.42 -3.02
N LEU A 12 20.57 -4.88 -4.24
CA LEU A 12 20.29 -3.47 -4.49
C LEU A 12 18.87 -3.09 -4.07
N ALA A 13 17.87 -3.92 -4.39
CA ALA A 13 16.49 -3.71 -3.94
C ALA A 13 16.39 -3.73 -2.40
N PHE A 14 17.05 -4.69 -1.75
CA PHE A 14 17.11 -4.74 -0.30
C PHE A 14 17.81 -3.51 0.30
N GLY A 15 18.97 -3.13 -0.24
CA GLY A 15 19.73 -1.96 0.23
C GLY A 15 18.94 -0.66 0.11
N ILE A 16 18.24 -0.44 -1.01
CA ILE A 16 17.36 0.71 -1.19
C ILE A 16 16.21 0.66 -0.19
N GLY A 17 15.57 -0.51 0.01
CA GLY A 17 14.48 -0.67 0.98
C GLY A 17 14.91 -0.34 2.42
N VAL A 18 16.10 -0.80 2.83
CA VAL A 18 16.69 -0.47 4.14
C VAL A 18 16.95 1.04 4.23
N LEU A 19 17.55 1.64 3.21
CA LEU A 19 17.84 3.08 3.20
C LEU A 19 16.55 3.92 3.34
N VAL A 20 15.50 3.59 2.59
CA VAL A 20 14.20 4.29 2.69
C VAL A 20 13.63 4.15 4.11
N THR A 21 13.68 2.95 4.68
CA THR A 21 13.23 2.70 6.07
C THR A 21 14.01 3.54 7.08
N LEU A 22 15.34 3.63 6.93
CA LEU A 22 16.17 4.43 7.82
C LEU A 22 15.82 5.92 7.76
N ILE A 23 15.63 6.47 6.55
CA ILE A 23 15.25 7.88 6.39
C ILE A 23 13.87 8.15 7.02
N PHE A 24 12.92 7.25 6.85
CA PHE A 24 11.61 7.34 7.49
C PHE A 24 11.72 7.33 9.02
N LEU A 25 12.49 6.40 9.59
CA LEU A 25 12.70 6.34 11.04
C LEU A 25 13.43 7.57 11.58
N LEU A 26 14.37 8.13 10.83
CA LEU A 26 15.01 9.40 11.21
C LEU A 26 13.99 10.54 11.30
N GLY A 27 13.05 10.63 10.36
CA GLY A 27 11.96 11.60 10.42
C GLY A 27 11.13 11.48 11.71
N ILE A 28 10.79 10.24 12.11
CA ILE A 28 10.06 9.98 13.35
C ILE A 28 10.88 10.35 14.59
N PHE A 29 12.14 9.91 14.67
CA PHE A 29 12.96 10.10 15.87
C PHE A 29 13.50 11.53 16.04
N THR A 30 13.47 12.34 14.99
CA THR A 30 13.88 13.76 15.04
C THR A 30 12.70 14.72 15.16
N ALA A 31 11.46 14.23 15.09
CA ALA A 31 10.27 15.04 15.27
C ALA A 31 10.18 15.60 16.71
N PRO A 32 9.59 16.80 16.90
CA PRO A 32 9.40 17.37 18.23
C PRO A 32 8.60 16.45 19.14
N ALA A 33 9.06 16.27 20.39
CA ALA A 33 8.42 15.37 21.36
C ALA A 33 6.93 15.70 21.58
N ALA A 34 6.60 17.00 21.58
CA ALA A 34 5.22 17.47 21.72
C ALA A 34 4.30 17.02 20.56
N GLU A 35 4.81 16.99 19.32
CA GLU A 35 4.05 16.49 18.17
C GLU A 35 3.82 14.97 18.29
N MET A 36 4.87 14.23 18.69
CA MET A 36 4.77 12.78 18.85
C MET A 36 3.85 12.39 20.00
N GLU A 37 3.88 13.12 21.12
CA GLU A 37 2.96 12.94 22.24
C GLU A 37 1.51 13.23 21.81
N ALA A 38 1.28 14.28 21.01
CA ALA A 38 -0.04 14.60 20.48
C ALA A 38 -0.63 13.45 19.64
N THR A 39 0.20 12.68 18.91
CA THR A 39 -0.27 11.50 18.16
C THR A 39 -0.84 10.39 19.06
N SER A 40 -0.45 10.36 20.34
CA SER A 40 -0.86 9.35 21.32
C SER A 40 -2.07 9.75 22.17
N LEU A 41 -2.60 10.96 21.97
CA LEU A 41 -3.78 11.44 22.70
C LEU A 41 -5.01 10.54 22.45
N ASP A 42 -5.73 10.24 23.52
CA ASP A 42 -7.00 9.53 23.45
C ASP A 42 -8.06 10.38 22.73
N GLY A 43 -8.84 9.73 21.87
CA GLY A 43 -9.82 10.39 21.00
C GLY A 43 -9.23 10.91 19.67
N SER A 44 -9.91 11.89 19.08
CA SER A 44 -9.55 12.50 17.79
C SER A 44 -9.38 14.03 17.88
N PRO A 45 -8.64 14.58 18.87
CA PRO A 45 -8.40 16.02 18.91
C PRO A 45 -7.61 16.46 17.65
N PRO A 46 -7.87 17.67 17.10
CA PRO A 46 -7.21 18.14 15.88
C PRO A 46 -5.67 18.09 15.93
N GLU A 47 -5.11 18.36 17.11
CA GLU A 47 -3.66 18.37 17.40
C GLU A 47 -2.98 17.02 17.12
N LYS A 48 -3.71 15.91 17.27
CA LYS A 48 -3.23 14.55 16.97
C LYS A 48 -2.78 14.36 15.52
N TYR A 49 -3.29 15.20 14.63
CA TYR A 49 -3.08 15.09 13.20
C TYR A 49 -2.12 16.13 12.63
N VAL A 50 -1.54 16.98 13.48
CA VAL A 50 -0.63 18.06 13.08
C VAL A 50 0.82 17.59 13.31
N THR A 51 1.33 16.79 12.39
CA THR A 51 2.75 16.41 12.36
C THR A 51 3.22 16.14 10.94
N THR A 52 4.50 16.41 10.68
CA THR A 52 5.18 16.12 9.40
C THR A 52 6.11 14.91 9.50
N ALA A 53 6.18 14.27 10.67
CA ALA A 53 7.11 13.16 10.96
C ALA A 53 6.97 11.98 9.97
N PHE A 54 5.79 11.80 9.37
CA PHE A 54 5.47 10.69 8.47
C PHE A 54 5.50 11.07 6.98
N ASP A 55 5.66 12.35 6.64
CA ASP A 55 5.48 12.87 5.28
C ASP A 55 6.42 12.20 4.27
N PHE A 56 7.69 12.01 4.65
CA PHE A 56 8.66 11.33 3.79
C PHE A 56 8.21 9.90 3.46
N GLY A 57 7.75 9.16 4.48
CA GLY A 57 7.28 7.78 4.32
C GLY A 57 6.06 7.71 3.40
N ILE A 58 5.08 8.59 3.61
CA ILE A 58 3.89 8.69 2.77
C ILE A 58 4.28 9.05 1.33
N MET A 59 5.09 10.08 1.14
CA MET A 59 5.52 10.56 -0.16
C MET A 59 6.28 9.49 -0.95
N ILE A 60 7.29 8.86 -0.35
CA ILE A 60 8.11 7.85 -1.04
C ILE A 60 7.29 6.60 -1.37
N SER A 61 6.35 6.20 -0.51
CA SER A 61 5.44 5.10 -0.78
C SER A 61 4.53 5.39 -1.98
N VAL A 62 4.00 6.61 -2.09
CA VAL A 62 3.20 7.03 -3.26
C VAL A 62 4.06 7.00 -4.52
N ILE A 63 5.26 7.58 -4.49
CA ILE A 63 6.18 7.61 -5.65
C ILE A 63 6.53 6.19 -6.11
N LEU A 64 6.93 5.32 -5.18
CA LEU A 64 7.30 3.94 -5.48
C LEU A 64 6.12 3.13 -6.01
N THR A 65 4.91 3.36 -5.49
CA THR A 65 3.68 2.71 -5.99
C THR A 65 3.37 3.11 -7.42
N VAL A 66 3.42 4.41 -7.72
CA VAL A 66 3.21 4.93 -9.09
C VAL A 66 4.27 4.37 -10.04
N LEU A 67 5.54 4.39 -9.63
CA LEU A 67 6.64 3.83 -10.42
C LEU A 67 6.44 2.34 -10.69
N ALA A 68 6.06 1.57 -9.67
CA ALA A 68 5.79 0.14 -9.80
C ALA A 68 4.67 -0.13 -10.81
N PHE A 69 3.58 0.65 -10.77
CA PHE A 69 2.49 0.55 -11.76
C PHE A 69 2.96 0.86 -13.19
N ILE A 70 3.73 1.93 -13.38
CA ILE A 70 4.26 2.31 -14.70
C ILE A 70 5.17 1.21 -15.24
N VAL A 71 6.11 0.75 -14.42
CA VAL A 71 7.06 -0.32 -14.78
C VAL A 71 6.31 -1.61 -15.10
N ALA A 72 5.36 -2.02 -14.26
CA ALA A 72 4.53 -3.20 -14.50
C ALA A 72 3.73 -3.09 -15.81
N GLY A 73 3.17 -1.92 -16.11
CA GLY A 73 2.47 -1.66 -17.36
C GLY A 73 3.38 -1.79 -18.59
N ILE A 74 4.54 -1.12 -18.59
CA ILE A 74 5.50 -1.15 -19.70
C ILE A 74 6.04 -2.57 -19.92
N PHE A 75 6.55 -3.23 -18.86
CA PHE A 75 7.09 -4.58 -18.99
C PHE A 75 6.00 -5.61 -19.28
N GLY A 76 4.80 -5.45 -18.72
CA GLY A 76 3.65 -6.31 -19.01
C GLY A 76 3.27 -6.24 -20.49
N ALA A 77 3.16 -5.03 -21.05
CA ALA A 77 2.85 -4.83 -22.47
C ALA A 77 3.98 -5.36 -23.38
N ALA A 78 5.24 -5.06 -23.06
CA ALA A 78 6.39 -5.54 -23.83
C ALA A 78 6.51 -7.07 -23.81
N GLN A 79 6.27 -7.70 -22.66
CA GLN A 79 6.27 -9.16 -22.52
C GLN A 79 5.10 -9.79 -23.27
N PHE A 80 3.92 -9.18 -23.23
CA PHE A 80 2.77 -9.65 -23.99
C PHE A 80 3.02 -9.59 -25.49
N ALA A 81 3.60 -8.50 -25.99
CA ALA A 81 3.93 -8.35 -27.41
C ALA A 81 5.01 -9.35 -27.88
N SER A 82 6.02 -9.61 -27.04
CA SER A 82 7.16 -10.46 -27.41
C SER A 82 6.91 -11.96 -27.17
N ASN A 83 6.11 -12.31 -26.17
CA ASN A 83 5.78 -13.69 -25.82
C ASN A 83 4.39 -13.80 -25.15
N PRO A 84 3.31 -13.78 -25.94
CA PRO A 84 1.94 -13.81 -25.41
C PRO A 84 1.64 -15.04 -24.55
N LYS A 85 2.14 -16.20 -24.96
CA LYS A 85 1.94 -17.47 -24.23
C LYS A 85 2.68 -17.48 -22.89
N GLY A 86 3.90 -16.92 -22.84
CA GLY A 86 4.64 -16.74 -21.60
C GLY A 86 4.02 -15.70 -20.67
N ALA A 87 3.44 -14.64 -21.24
CA ALA A 87 2.76 -13.58 -20.50
C ALA A 87 1.47 -14.04 -19.82
N LEU A 88 0.82 -15.10 -20.33
CA LEU A 88 -0.45 -15.60 -19.80
C LEU A 88 -0.43 -15.90 -18.30
N LYS A 89 0.69 -16.42 -17.77
CA LYS A 89 0.84 -16.68 -16.32
C LYS A 89 0.85 -15.40 -15.49
N GLY A 90 1.53 -14.36 -15.99
CA GLY A 90 1.54 -13.04 -15.36
C GLY A 90 0.16 -12.36 -15.45
N LEU A 91 -0.51 -12.50 -16.60
CA LEU A 91 -1.84 -11.95 -16.81
C LEU A 91 -2.90 -12.61 -15.92
N LEU A 92 -2.82 -13.91 -15.69
CA LEU A 92 -3.68 -14.62 -14.74
C LEU A 92 -3.50 -14.11 -13.30
N GLY A 93 -2.25 -13.83 -12.89
CA GLY A 93 -1.97 -13.22 -11.59
C GLY A 93 -2.60 -11.83 -11.46
N LEU A 94 -2.47 -10.99 -12.49
CA LEU A 94 -3.08 -9.66 -12.51
C LEU A 94 -4.62 -9.74 -12.51
N ALA A 95 -5.21 -10.66 -13.28
CA ALA A 95 -6.65 -10.88 -13.29
C ALA A 95 -7.18 -11.31 -11.92
N ALA A 96 -6.46 -12.18 -11.21
CA ALA A 96 -6.81 -12.57 -9.86
C ALA A 96 -6.79 -11.37 -8.89
N LEU A 97 -5.81 -10.47 -8.99
CA LEU A 97 -5.77 -9.24 -8.19
C LEU A 97 -6.99 -8.34 -8.46
N VAL A 98 -7.37 -8.16 -9.73
CA VAL A 98 -8.56 -7.39 -10.11
C VAL A 98 -9.83 -8.02 -9.53
N VAL A 99 -9.97 -9.35 -9.60
CA VAL A 99 -11.12 -10.05 -9.02
C VAL A 99 -11.20 -9.85 -7.50
N ILE A 100 -10.08 -9.98 -6.78
CA ILE A 100 -10.03 -9.73 -5.33
C ILE A 100 -10.45 -8.29 -5.02
N ALA A 101 -9.93 -7.30 -5.77
CA ALA A 101 -10.27 -5.89 -5.59
C ALA A 101 -11.76 -5.60 -5.84
N LEU A 102 -12.35 -6.21 -6.88
CA LEU A 102 -13.78 -6.07 -7.16
C LEU A 102 -14.64 -6.69 -6.07
N ILE A 103 -14.28 -7.88 -5.58
CA ILE A 103 -14.97 -8.53 -4.47
C ILE A 103 -14.90 -7.64 -3.22
N ALA A 104 -13.71 -7.13 -2.88
CA ALA A 104 -13.52 -6.25 -1.74
C ALA A 104 -14.35 -4.95 -1.86
N TYR A 105 -14.30 -4.29 -3.01
CA TYR A 105 -15.13 -3.11 -3.29
C TYR A 105 -16.63 -3.40 -3.17
N SER A 106 -17.07 -4.59 -3.61
CA SER A 106 -18.48 -4.98 -3.56
C SER A 106 -18.98 -5.28 -2.14
N THR A 107 -18.09 -5.70 -1.24
CA THR A 107 -18.43 -6.17 0.12
C THR A 107 -18.37 -5.08 1.19
N VAL A 108 -17.60 -4.00 0.97
CA VAL A 108 -17.51 -2.90 1.94
C VAL A 108 -18.78 -2.02 1.94
N ASN A 109 -19.09 -1.48 3.12
CA ASN A 109 -20.17 -0.52 3.32
C ASN A 109 -19.87 0.80 2.59
N GLY A 110 -20.91 1.40 2.01
CA GLY A 110 -20.84 2.70 1.32
C GLY A 110 -21.57 3.81 2.06
N ASP A 111 -22.20 3.52 3.18
CA ASP A 111 -22.89 4.51 4.00
C ASP A 111 -21.95 5.06 5.09
N ILE A 112 -21.55 6.33 4.90
CA ILE A 112 -20.66 7.07 5.80
C ILE A 112 -21.24 7.14 7.22
N ALA A 113 -22.57 7.25 7.36
CA ALA A 113 -23.20 7.42 8.67
C ALA A 113 -23.17 6.14 9.52
N GLN A 114 -22.88 4.99 8.91
CA GLN A 114 -22.80 3.68 9.57
C GLN A 114 -21.36 3.24 9.85
N GLU A 115 -20.37 4.07 9.51
CA GLU A 115 -18.96 3.79 9.78
C GLU A 115 -18.57 4.10 11.23
N SER A 116 -17.40 3.61 11.63
CA SER A 116 -16.88 3.90 12.97
C SER A 116 -16.57 5.40 13.14
N PRO A 117 -16.62 5.94 14.38
CA PRO A 117 -16.32 7.35 14.64
C PRO A 117 -14.97 7.81 14.10
N GLU A 118 -13.96 6.93 14.09
CA GLU A 118 -12.61 7.21 13.60
C GLU A 118 -12.57 7.41 12.08
N ILE A 119 -13.34 6.61 11.34
CA ILE A 119 -13.47 6.73 9.89
C ILE A 119 -14.22 8.02 9.55
N ILE A 120 -15.31 8.31 10.27
CA ILE A 120 -16.07 9.57 10.09
C ILE A 120 -15.18 10.79 10.36
N ASN A 121 -14.37 10.78 11.42
CA ASN A 121 -13.43 11.87 11.73
C ASN A 121 -12.36 12.02 10.64
N SER A 122 -11.84 10.91 10.10
CA SER A 122 -10.88 10.93 9.00
C SER A 122 -11.50 11.52 7.72
N ILE A 123 -12.76 11.19 7.43
CA ILE A 123 -13.53 11.78 6.32
C ILE A 123 -13.72 13.27 6.53
N ASN A 124 -14.12 13.70 7.72
CA ASN A 124 -14.33 15.12 8.04
C ASN A 124 -13.03 15.93 7.92
N LYS A 125 -11.89 15.35 8.36
CA LYS A 125 -10.57 15.95 8.17
C LYS A 125 -10.25 16.11 6.68
N PHE A 126 -10.45 15.05 5.89
CA PHE A 126 -10.23 15.11 4.44
C PHE A 126 -11.07 16.20 3.77
N LYS A 127 -12.36 16.30 4.12
CA LYS A 127 -13.24 17.35 3.59
C LYS A 127 -12.76 18.77 3.92
N THR A 128 -12.19 18.93 5.12
CA THR A 128 -11.65 20.22 5.59
C THR A 128 -10.34 20.55 4.89
N ASP A 129 -9.39 19.61 4.84
CA ASP A 129 -8.04 19.85 4.32
C ASP A 129 -8.00 20.00 2.79
N GLN A 130 -8.91 19.30 2.08
CA GLN A 130 -8.95 19.29 0.62
C GLN A 130 -10.08 20.15 0.04
N GLU A 131 -10.86 20.80 0.91
CA GLU A 131 -12.03 21.61 0.53
C GLU A 131 -12.96 20.91 -0.47
N THR A 132 -13.08 19.58 -0.35
CA THR A 132 -13.80 18.73 -1.30
C THR A 132 -14.72 17.76 -0.60
N ASP A 133 -15.78 17.36 -1.28
CA ASP A 133 -16.71 16.38 -0.73
C ASP A 133 -16.15 14.95 -0.76
N PHE A 134 -16.58 14.16 0.21
CA PHE A 134 -16.26 12.73 0.32
C PHE A 134 -17.57 11.94 0.27
N GLY A 135 -17.77 11.25 -0.85
CA GLY A 135 -18.99 10.49 -1.12
C GLY A 135 -18.87 8.99 -0.87
N SER A 136 -19.98 8.29 -1.01
CA SER A 136 -20.07 6.83 -0.86
C SER A 136 -19.13 6.07 -1.80
N GLY A 137 -18.98 6.51 -3.04
CA GLY A 137 -18.05 5.91 -4.00
C GLY A 137 -16.59 5.98 -3.53
N THR A 138 -16.17 7.13 -3.00
CA THR A 138 -14.82 7.31 -2.44
C THR A 138 -14.61 6.43 -1.21
N LEU A 139 -15.62 6.34 -0.33
CA LEU A 139 -15.57 5.45 0.83
C LEU A 139 -15.38 3.99 0.41
N LYS A 140 -16.21 3.49 -0.52
CA LYS A 140 -16.09 2.11 -1.01
C LYS A 140 -14.75 1.84 -1.67
N PHE A 141 -14.20 2.83 -2.38
CA PHE A 141 -12.89 2.70 -3.02
C PHE A 141 -11.77 2.60 -1.99
N VAL A 142 -11.76 3.48 -0.99
CA VAL A 142 -10.75 3.49 0.08
C VAL A 142 -10.86 2.22 0.94
N SER A 143 -12.04 1.93 1.48
CA SER A 143 -12.27 0.76 2.33
C SER A 143 -12.04 -0.56 1.58
N GLY A 144 -12.48 -0.64 0.31
CA GLY A 144 -12.26 -1.81 -0.54
C GLY A 144 -10.77 -2.03 -0.85
N SER A 145 -10.00 -0.96 -1.03
CA SER A 145 -8.55 -1.04 -1.21
C SER A 145 -7.85 -1.53 0.06
N ILE A 146 -8.24 -1.04 1.23
CA ILE A 146 -7.71 -1.50 2.53
C ILE A 146 -7.99 -3.00 2.71
N LEU A 147 -9.24 -3.43 2.48
CA LEU A 147 -9.62 -4.85 2.59
C LEU A 147 -8.83 -5.72 1.61
N THR A 148 -8.65 -5.25 0.38
CA THR A 148 -7.82 -5.93 -0.62
C THR A 148 -6.39 -6.12 -0.12
N SER A 149 -5.76 -5.07 0.42
CA SER A 149 -4.42 -5.15 0.99
C SER A 149 -4.32 -6.15 2.13
N LEU A 150 -5.30 -6.17 3.05
CA LEU A 150 -5.32 -7.13 4.16
C LEU A 150 -5.42 -8.59 3.67
N VAL A 151 -6.27 -8.85 2.68
CA VAL A 151 -6.39 -10.17 2.06
C VAL A 151 -5.07 -10.59 1.42
N LEU A 152 -4.40 -9.68 0.69
CA LEU A 152 -3.12 -9.96 0.05
C LEU A 152 -2.00 -10.22 1.05
N ILE A 153 -1.97 -9.49 2.17
CA ILE A 153 -1.05 -9.76 3.28
C ILE A 153 -1.29 -11.17 3.83
N GLY A 154 -2.56 -11.53 4.09
CA GLY A 154 -2.94 -12.86 4.54
C GLY A 154 -2.49 -13.96 3.57
N LEU A 155 -2.76 -13.78 2.27
CA LEU A 155 -2.32 -14.71 1.23
C LEU A 155 -0.78 -14.81 1.17
N ALA A 156 -0.06 -13.70 1.32
CA ALA A 156 1.40 -13.69 1.32
C ALA A 156 1.96 -14.49 2.50
N VAL A 157 1.42 -14.31 3.71
CA VAL A 157 1.82 -15.07 4.90
C VAL A 157 1.50 -16.56 4.73
N LEU A 158 0.28 -16.90 4.29
CA LEU A 158 -0.10 -18.30 4.04
C LEU A 158 0.80 -18.96 3.00
N THR A 159 1.16 -18.23 1.95
CA THR A 159 2.07 -18.67 0.90
C THR A 159 3.47 -18.91 1.47
N LEU A 160 4.01 -17.96 2.24
CA LEU A 160 5.32 -18.09 2.87
C LEU A 160 5.39 -19.32 3.79
N VAL A 161 4.39 -19.49 4.66
CA VAL A 161 4.32 -20.65 5.57
C VAL A 161 4.15 -21.95 4.77
N GLY A 162 3.21 -21.99 3.83
CA GLY A 162 2.92 -23.19 3.04
C GLY A 162 4.12 -23.65 2.19
N PHE A 163 4.81 -22.72 1.52
CA PHE A 163 6.02 -23.04 0.76
C PHE A 163 7.22 -23.33 1.66
N GLY A 164 7.34 -22.64 2.80
CA GLY A 164 8.36 -22.93 3.81
C GLY A 164 8.25 -24.36 4.34
N VAL A 165 7.04 -24.78 4.75
CA VAL A 165 6.78 -26.16 5.21
C VAL A 165 7.04 -27.16 4.09
N ARG A 166 6.54 -26.91 2.87
CA ARG A 166 6.81 -27.78 1.71
C ARG A 166 8.29 -27.95 1.42
N SER A 167 9.10 -26.91 1.64
CA SER A 167 10.56 -26.94 1.45
C SER A 167 11.30 -27.76 2.51
N ILE A 168 10.68 -28.07 3.64
CA ILE A 168 11.27 -28.96 4.67
C ILE A 168 11.02 -30.43 4.31
N PHE A 169 9.90 -30.72 3.64
CA PHE A 169 9.50 -32.06 3.23
C PHE A 169 9.95 -32.46 1.82
N LYS A 170 10.68 -31.59 1.11
CA LYS A 170 11.30 -31.85 -0.18
C LYS A 170 12.78 -31.53 -0.12
#